data_AF-A0A5J5GIW9-F1
#
_entry.id   AF-A0A5J5GIW9-F1
#
_cell.length_a   1.000
_cell.length_b   1.000
_cell.length_c   1.000
_cell.angle_alpha   90.00
_cell.angle_beta   90.00
_cell.angle_gamma   90.00
#
_symmetry.space_group_name_H-M   'P 1'
#
loop_
_entity.id
_entity.type
_entity.pdbx_description
1 polymer ?
#
loop_
_entity_poly.entity_id
_entity_poly.type
_entity_poly.pdbx_seq_one_letter_code
_entity_poly.pdbx_strand_id
1 'polypeptide(L)'
;MTGHETTRGLLFVASGRAHAEAASRARASFRDHAPDLQACLFTDVPEAAEGFEILREVPDAHRRSKVDCMPLTPFDRTLYVDTDTLALAEVTPVFDLLDRFDMAAAHVATWSRPSQNRSWEGGVPYVFPQVNSGVLLYRSDGAAMRLLENWREAYHRAREEAGIGTDQATLREQLWQAQDLKLYILPPQWNKRMFEASELIYSDQPRPIIVHVLGLRPPKTAWQRLVRGAITRLAPRRWRHRGPLGPDER
;
A
#
# COMPACT_ATOMS: atom_id res chain seq x y z
N MET A 1 5.79 35.44 1.54
CA MET A 1 5.51 34.05 1.96
C MET A 1 5.91 33.16 0.81
N THR A 2 7.10 32.56 0.87
CA THR A 2 7.54 31.57 -0.11
C THR A 2 6.65 30.34 0.09
N GLY A 3 5.69 30.14 -0.82
CA GLY A 3 4.83 28.95 -0.79
C GLY A 3 5.74 27.73 -0.91
N HIS A 4 5.79 26.91 0.14
CA HIS A 4 6.47 25.63 0.04
C HIS A 4 5.63 24.76 -0.89
N GLU A 5 6.21 24.33 -2.01
CA GLU A 5 5.53 23.41 -2.92
C GLU A 5 5.24 22.11 -2.16
N THR A 6 3.97 21.70 -2.12
CA THR A 6 3.52 20.49 -1.41
C THR A 6 4.11 19.25 -2.07
N THR A 7 4.94 18.53 -1.33
CA THR A 7 5.65 17.34 -1.82
C THR A 7 4.70 16.13 -1.90
N ARG A 8 4.68 15.48 -3.06
CA ARG A 8 3.95 14.22 -3.31
C ARG A 8 4.97 13.11 -3.54
N GLY A 9 4.82 11.96 -2.89
CA GLY A 9 5.79 10.88 -3.06
C GLY A 9 5.31 9.49 -2.69
N LEU A 10 6.09 8.52 -3.14
CA LEU A 10 5.89 7.10 -2.86
C LEU A 10 6.70 6.69 -1.64
N LEU A 11 6.09 5.94 -0.73
CA LEU A 11 6.79 5.38 0.43
C LEU A 11 6.82 3.86 0.39
N PHE A 12 8.01 3.30 0.56
CA PHE A 12 8.25 1.87 0.66
C PHE A 12 8.96 1.55 1.98
N VAL A 13 8.75 0.34 2.49
CA VAL A 13 9.42 -0.17 3.69
C VAL A 13 9.84 -1.60 3.44
N ALA A 14 11.13 -1.89 3.56
CA ALA A 14 11.71 -3.18 3.24
C ALA A 14 12.81 -3.59 4.24
N SER A 15 12.54 -4.63 5.02
CA SER A 15 13.55 -5.22 5.90
C SER A 15 14.13 -6.50 5.28
N GLY A 16 15.45 -6.54 5.12
CA GLY A 16 16.22 -7.61 4.49
C GLY A 16 16.36 -7.46 2.96
N ARG A 17 17.50 -7.95 2.44
CA ARG A 17 17.91 -7.86 1.03
C ARG A 17 16.82 -8.26 0.04
N ALA A 18 16.14 -9.38 0.27
CA ALA A 18 15.14 -9.89 -0.66
C ALA A 18 13.90 -8.97 -0.78
N HIS A 19 13.58 -8.24 0.30
CA HIS A 19 12.52 -7.24 0.30
C HIS A 19 12.99 -5.91 -0.31
N ALA A 20 14.24 -5.49 -0.07
CA ALA A 20 14.82 -4.30 -0.71
C ALA A 20 14.85 -4.46 -2.25
N GLU A 21 15.29 -5.62 -2.74
CA GLU A 21 15.23 -5.94 -4.18
C GLU A 21 13.78 -6.00 -4.72
N ALA A 22 12.80 -6.38 -3.88
CA ALA A 22 11.39 -6.34 -4.26
C ALA A 22 10.86 -4.91 -4.36
N ALA A 23 11.23 -4.06 -3.39
CA ALA A 23 10.99 -2.62 -3.44
C ALA A 23 11.56 -2.00 -4.73
N SER A 24 12.80 -2.31 -5.12
CA SER A 24 13.41 -1.79 -6.36
C SER A 24 12.60 -2.17 -7.61
N ARG A 25 12.10 -3.41 -7.69
CA ARG A 25 11.24 -3.85 -8.80
C ARG A 25 9.87 -3.17 -8.79
N ALA A 26 9.26 -3.04 -7.62
CA ALA A 26 8.00 -2.32 -7.48
C ALA A 26 8.20 -0.86 -7.92
N ARG A 27 9.19 -0.16 -7.36
CA ARG A 27 9.56 1.22 -7.73
C ARG A 27 9.79 1.39 -9.23
N ALA A 28 10.49 0.46 -9.89
CA ALA A 28 10.66 0.50 -11.35
C ALA A 28 9.31 0.53 -12.08
N SER A 29 8.34 -0.32 -11.69
CA SER A 29 7.00 -0.30 -12.30
C SER A 29 6.22 0.99 -12.03
N PHE A 30 6.38 1.59 -10.84
CA PHE A 30 5.77 2.88 -10.54
C PHE A 30 6.41 4.01 -11.34
N ARG A 31 7.73 3.98 -11.57
CA ARG A 31 8.43 4.98 -12.39
C ARG A 31 7.97 4.97 -13.85
N ASP A 32 7.61 3.81 -14.40
CA ASP A 32 7.04 3.70 -15.75
C ASP A 32 5.67 4.40 -15.89
N HIS A 33 4.98 4.65 -14.77
CA HIS A 33 3.60 5.14 -14.69
C HIS A 33 3.43 6.34 -13.73
N ALA A 34 4.53 6.97 -13.34
CA ALA A 34 4.58 8.16 -12.50
C ALA A 34 6.06 8.59 -12.41
N PRO A 35 6.67 9.02 -13.53
CA PRO A 35 8.10 9.31 -13.59
C PRO A 35 8.51 10.47 -12.68
N ASP A 36 7.59 11.40 -12.41
CA ASP A 36 7.85 12.62 -11.65
C ASP A 36 7.70 12.45 -10.13
N LEU A 37 7.14 11.32 -9.66
CA LEU A 37 7.03 11.04 -8.23
C LEU A 37 8.37 10.60 -7.66
N GLN A 38 8.81 11.34 -6.63
CA GLN A 38 9.90 10.92 -5.76
C GLN A 38 9.49 9.69 -4.94
N ALA A 39 10.47 8.87 -4.59
CA ALA A 39 10.28 7.68 -3.77
C ALA A 39 11.26 7.64 -2.61
N CYS A 40 10.72 7.32 -1.44
CA CYS A 40 11.46 7.04 -0.22
C CYS A 40 11.38 5.54 0.09
N LEU A 41 12.52 4.93 0.41
CA LEU A 41 12.59 3.59 0.98
C LEU A 41 13.19 3.63 2.38
N PHE A 42 12.45 3.08 3.34
CA PHE A 42 13.03 2.66 4.62
C PHE A 42 13.58 1.24 4.48
N THR A 43 14.88 1.05 4.73
CA THR A 43 15.51 -0.28 4.71
C THR A 43 16.71 -0.40 5.67
N ASP A 44 16.98 -1.62 6.11
CA ASP A 44 18.20 -2.04 6.83
C ASP A 44 19.32 -2.52 5.88
N VAL A 45 19.05 -2.59 4.57
CA VAL A 45 20.01 -3.05 3.54
C VAL A 45 20.05 -2.06 2.36
N PRO A 46 20.49 -0.81 2.58
CA PRO A 46 20.43 0.26 1.57
C PRO A 46 21.20 -0.07 0.28
N GLU A 47 22.26 -0.88 0.36
CA GLU A 47 23.04 -1.29 -0.80
C GLU A 47 22.32 -2.26 -1.75
N ALA A 48 21.17 -2.81 -1.34
CA ALA A 48 20.30 -3.63 -2.19
C ALA A 48 19.15 -2.82 -2.83
N ALA A 49 19.03 -1.54 -2.52
CA ALA A 49 17.97 -0.66 -3.00
C ALA A 49 18.40 0.11 -4.26
N GLU A 50 17.51 0.16 -5.25
CA GLU A 50 17.74 0.87 -6.51
C GLU A 50 16.52 1.70 -6.90
N GLY A 51 16.75 2.89 -7.45
CA GLY A 51 15.69 3.76 -7.99
C GLY A 51 14.94 4.61 -6.96
N PHE A 52 15.51 4.81 -5.77
CA PHE A 52 14.98 5.66 -4.71
C PHE A 52 15.81 6.93 -4.57
N GLU A 53 15.11 8.07 -4.49
CA GLU A 53 15.73 9.38 -4.27
C GLU A 53 16.04 9.60 -2.78
N ILE A 54 15.27 8.97 -1.89
CA ILE A 54 15.44 9.06 -0.44
C ILE A 54 15.59 7.64 0.14
N LEU A 55 16.69 7.42 0.87
CA LEU A 55 16.91 6.20 1.65
C LEU A 55 16.94 6.56 3.14
N ARG A 56 16.20 5.82 3.95
CA ARG A 56 16.15 5.96 5.42
C ARG A 56 16.36 4.59 6.07
N GLU A 57 16.93 4.58 7.27
CA GLU A 57 17.08 3.36 8.06
C GLU A 57 15.74 2.96 8.69
N VAL A 58 15.44 1.66 8.73
CA VAL A 58 14.27 1.14 9.45
C VAL A 58 14.55 1.17 10.96
N PRO A 59 13.74 1.86 11.77
CA PRO A 59 13.82 1.75 13.22
C PRO A 59 13.44 0.32 13.65
N ASP A 60 14.32 -0.35 14.41
CA ASP A 60 14.10 -1.67 15.01
C ASP A 60 13.44 -2.69 14.06
N ALA A 61 14.15 -3.08 13.00
CA ALA A 61 13.59 -3.90 11.92
C ALA A 61 12.83 -5.16 12.40
N HIS A 62 11.57 -5.28 11.96
CA HIS A 62 10.70 -6.42 12.21
C HIS A 62 9.73 -6.64 11.05
N ARG A 63 8.96 -7.75 11.11
CA ARG A 63 8.04 -8.19 10.04
C ARG A 63 6.97 -7.15 9.62
N ARG A 64 6.74 -6.13 10.44
CA ARG A 64 5.71 -5.09 10.25
C ARG A 64 6.26 -3.68 10.44
N SER A 65 7.55 -3.45 10.20
CA SER A 65 8.19 -2.14 10.33
C SER A 65 7.52 -1.01 9.53
N LYS A 66 6.65 -1.34 8.56
CA LYS A 66 5.79 -0.37 7.90
C LYS A 66 5.02 0.50 8.90
N VAL A 67 4.58 -0.09 10.01
CA VAL A 67 3.76 0.56 11.02
C VAL A 67 4.56 1.67 11.72
N ASP A 68 5.86 1.48 11.92
CA ASP A 68 6.74 2.49 12.51
C ASP A 68 7.22 3.54 11.51
N CYS A 69 7.39 3.14 10.25
CA CYS A 69 7.99 3.99 9.23
C CYS A 69 6.99 4.92 8.51
N MET A 70 5.70 4.54 8.42
CA MET A 70 4.70 5.39 7.75
C MET A 70 4.54 6.78 8.40
N PRO A 71 4.49 6.93 9.74
CA PRO A 71 4.52 8.24 10.37
C PRO A 71 5.78 9.08 10.07
N LEU A 72 6.86 8.44 9.60
CA LEU A 72 8.14 9.10 9.33
C LEU A 72 8.30 9.48 7.85
N THR A 73 7.21 9.57 7.09
CA THR A 73 7.27 9.93 5.67
C THR A 73 7.97 11.29 5.44
N PRO A 74 8.80 11.43 4.39
CA PRO A 74 9.39 12.73 4.01
C PRO A 74 8.46 13.61 3.16
N PHE A 75 7.26 13.15 2.82
CA PHE A 75 6.36 13.84 1.88
C PHE A 75 5.11 14.37 2.56
N ASP A 76 4.66 15.55 2.15
CA ASP A 76 3.40 16.16 2.61
C ASP A 76 2.18 15.28 2.27
N ARG A 77 2.25 14.64 1.10
CA ARG A 77 1.25 13.70 0.59
C ARG A 77 1.93 12.41 0.18
N THR A 78 1.54 11.31 0.82
CA THR A 78 2.24 10.04 0.68
C THR A 78 1.33 8.94 0.16
N LEU A 79 1.78 8.23 -0.88
CA LEU A 79 1.23 6.94 -1.27
C LEU A 79 2.19 5.85 -0.79
N TYR A 80 1.86 5.22 0.33
CA TYR A 80 2.56 4.02 0.79
C TYR A 80 2.13 2.81 -0.03
N VAL A 81 3.11 2.00 -0.45
CA VAL A 81 2.88 0.76 -1.18
C VAL A 81 3.79 -0.37 -0.68
N ASP A 82 3.22 -1.57 -0.58
CA ASP A 82 3.95 -2.78 -0.20
C ASP A 82 5.00 -3.17 -1.27
N THR A 83 6.09 -3.80 -0.86
CA THR A 83 7.17 -4.23 -1.78
C THR A 83 6.76 -5.32 -2.77
N ASP A 84 5.67 -6.04 -2.51
CA ASP A 84 5.06 -7.06 -3.38
C ASP A 84 3.92 -6.49 -4.25
N THR A 85 4.12 -5.27 -4.75
CA THR A 85 3.19 -4.56 -5.64
C THR A 85 3.79 -4.27 -7.03
N LEU A 86 2.91 -4.02 -8.00
CA LEU A 86 3.26 -3.49 -9.33
C LEU A 86 2.21 -2.45 -9.75
N ALA A 87 2.66 -1.28 -10.22
CA ALA A 87 1.81 -0.34 -10.92
C ALA A 87 1.61 -0.78 -12.38
N LEU A 88 0.39 -0.63 -12.90
CA LEU A 88 0.01 -0.97 -14.27
C LEU A 88 -0.59 0.21 -15.05
N ALA A 89 -0.79 1.34 -14.37
CA ALA A 89 -1.35 2.57 -14.90
C ALA A 89 -0.91 3.77 -14.04
N GLU A 90 -1.19 4.97 -14.55
CA GLU A 90 -0.87 6.22 -13.89
C GLU A 90 -1.48 6.32 -12.48
N VAL A 91 -0.66 6.59 -11.47
CA VAL A 91 -1.09 6.65 -10.07
C VAL A 91 -1.21 8.07 -9.52
N THR A 92 -0.56 9.05 -10.17
CA THR A 92 -0.48 10.44 -9.71
C THR A 92 -1.84 11.10 -9.40
N PRO A 93 -2.92 10.87 -10.17
CA PRO A 93 -4.23 11.45 -9.86
C PRO A 93 -4.83 11.06 -8.50
N VAL A 94 -4.34 9.97 -7.87
CA VAL A 94 -4.85 9.55 -6.55
C VAL A 94 -4.61 10.62 -5.48
N PHE A 95 -3.53 11.41 -5.61
CA PHE A 95 -3.16 12.44 -4.64
C PHE A 95 -4.15 13.60 -4.55
N ASP A 96 -5.00 13.78 -5.56
CA ASP A 96 -6.02 14.82 -5.58
C ASP A 96 -7.18 14.47 -4.62
N LEU A 97 -7.33 13.19 -4.24
CA LEU A 97 -8.25 12.80 -3.16
C LEU A 97 -7.90 13.49 -1.83
N LEU A 98 -6.62 13.80 -1.60
CA LEU A 98 -6.15 14.45 -0.37
C LEU A 98 -6.52 15.94 -0.27
N ASP A 99 -7.13 16.52 -1.32
CA ASP A 99 -7.76 17.84 -1.23
C ASP A 99 -9.07 17.81 -0.42
N ARG A 100 -9.67 16.61 -0.25
CA ARG A 100 -10.97 16.43 0.41
C ARG A 100 -10.96 15.43 1.56
N PHE A 101 -10.08 14.44 1.48
CA PHE A 101 -9.95 13.33 2.43
C PHE A 101 -8.59 13.40 3.12
N ASP A 102 -8.48 12.80 4.30
CA ASP A 102 -7.23 12.74 5.06
C ASP A 102 -6.43 11.48 4.68
N MET A 103 -7.14 10.39 4.39
CA MET A 103 -6.57 9.09 4.05
C MET A 103 -7.45 8.36 3.03
N ALA A 104 -6.85 7.51 2.21
CA ALA A 104 -7.56 6.56 1.37
C ALA A 104 -6.92 5.16 1.42
N ALA A 105 -7.77 4.13 1.42
CA ALA A 105 -7.36 2.73 1.47
C ALA A 105 -8.37 1.83 0.75
N ALA A 106 -7.97 0.62 0.38
CA ALA A 106 -8.89 -0.38 -0.19
C ALA A 106 -9.27 -1.43 0.87
N HIS A 107 -10.50 -1.95 0.80
CA HIS A 107 -10.88 -3.09 1.63
C HIS A 107 -10.03 -4.33 1.36
N VAL A 108 -9.85 -5.16 2.38
CA VAL A 108 -9.34 -6.52 2.19
C VAL A 108 -10.30 -7.30 1.29
N ALA A 109 -9.82 -7.76 0.13
CA ALA A 109 -10.67 -8.44 -0.84
C ALA A 109 -11.38 -9.71 -0.30
N THR A 110 -10.83 -10.32 0.75
CA THR A 110 -11.40 -11.49 1.43
C THR A 110 -11.95 -11.17 2.82
N TRP A 111 -12.48 -9.96 3.01
CA TRP A 111 -12.91 -9.43 4.32
C TRP A 111 -13.91 -10.34 5.05
N SER A 112 -14.75 -11.09 4.34
CA SER A 112 -15.75 -11.97 4.95
C SER A 112 -15.18 -13.26 5.54
N ARG A 113 -13.88 -13.56 5.33
CA ARG A 113 -13.26 -14.77 5.88
C ARG A 113 -13.08 -14.66 7.40
N PRO A 114 -13.33 -15.73 8.19
CA PRO A 114 -13.18 -15.70 9.65
C PRO A 114 -11.81 -15.20 10.13
N SER A 115 -10.74 -15.51 9.38
CA SER A 115 -9.38 -15.07 9.73
C SER A 115 -9.17 -13.55 9.65
N GLN A 116 -10.04 -12.83 8.93
CA GLN A 116 -10.05 -11.36 8.74
C GLN A 116 -11.04 -10.66 9.69
N ASN A 117 -11.83 -11.41 10.45
CA ASN A 117 -12.73 -10.84 11.46
C ASN A 117 -12.13 -10.81 12.87
N ARG A 118 -10.84 -11.18 13.00
CA ARG A 118 -10.11 -11.09 14.27
C ARG A 118 -10.09 -9.64 14.76
N SER A 119 -10.33 -9.45 16.04
CA SER A 119 -10.26 -8.19 16.77
C SER A 119 -9.26 -8.32 17.93
N TRP A 120 -8.71 -7.20 18.36
CA TRP A 120 -7.97 -7.09 19.62
C TRP A 120 -8.91 -6.57 20.70
N GLU A 121 -9.35 -5.30 20.64
CA GLU A 121 -10.28 -4.72 21.61
C GLU A 121 -11.75 -5.07 21.30
N GLY A 122 -12.06 -5.42 20.05
CA GLY A 122 -13.43 -5.73 19.63
C GLY A 122 -14.27 -4.48 19.36
N GLY A 123 -15.60 -4.61 19.44
CA GLY A 123 -16.52 -3.48 19.28
C GLY A 123 -16.68 -2.93 17.85
N VAL A 124 -16.01 -3.53 16.86
CA VAL A 124 -16.14 -3.15 15.44
C VAL A 124 -17.22 -3.97 14.74
N PRO A 125 -18.26 -3.34 14.15
CA PRO A 125 -19.29 -4.04 13.38
C PRO A 125 -18.71 -4.82 12.19
N TYR A 126 -19.30 -5.96 11.83
CA TYR A 126 -18.83 -6.77 10.70
C TYR A 126 -18.92 -6.03 9.34
N VAL A 127 -19.86 -5.08 9.23
CA VAL A 127 -20.05 -4.20 8.06
C VAL A 127 -18.96 -3.14 7.92
N PHE A 128 -18.06 -3.03 8.90
CA PHE A 128 -16.84 -2.24 8.84
C PHE A 128 -15.64 -3.20 8.69
N PRO A 129 -15.37 -3.68 7.47
CA PRO A 129 -14.31 -4.66 7.25
C PRO A 129 -12.91 -4.06 7.43
N GLN A 130 -11.90 -4.93 7.54
CA GLN A 130 -10.51 -4.48 7.51
C GLN A 130 -10.19 -3.84 6.14
N VAL A 131 -9.39 -2.76 6.17
CA VAL A 131 -8.68 -2.26 5.00
C VAL A 131 -7.36 -3.00 4.83
N ASN A 132 -6.89 -3.14 3.59
CA ASN A 132 -5.58 -3.69 3.31
C ASN A 132 -4.52 -2.60 3.53
N SER A 133 -3.53 -2.91 4.37
CA SER A 133 -2.44 -1.98 4.72
C SER A 133 -1.30 -1.94 3.69
N GLY A 134 -1.48 -2.52 2.50
CA GLY A 134 -0.45 -2.59 1.46
C GLY A 134 -0.51 -1.48 0.42
N VAL A 135 -1.59 -0.70 0.40
CA VAL A 135 -1.72 0.55 -0.38
C VAL A 135 -2.49 1.53 0.47
N LEU A 136 -1.83 2.60 0.93
CA LEU A 136 -2.41 3.64 1.77
C LEU A 136 -1.99 5.01 1.25
N LEU A 137 -2.96 5.86 0.95
CA LEU A 137 -2.74 7.27 0.62
C LEU A 137 -3.05 8.11 1.84
N TYR A 138 -2.19 9.06 2.21
CA TYR A 138 -2.43 9.91 3.37
C TYR A 138 -1.67 11.22 3.31
N ARG A 139 -2.14 12.20 4.09
CA ARG A 139 -1.42 13.44 4.38
C ARG A 139 -0.48 13.24 5.56
N SER A 140 0.68 13.90 5.54
CA SER A 140 1.62 13.90 6.65
C SER A 140 1.29 14.93 7.75
N ASP A 141 0.01 15.32 7.86
CA ASP A 141 -0.49 16.21 8.90
C ASP A 141 -1.90 15.76 9.37
N GLY A 142 -2.41 16.44 10.40
CA GLY A 142 -3.81 16.32 10.81
C GLY A 142 -4.24 14.92 11.29
N ALA A 143 -5.47 14.54 10.92
CA ALA A 143 -6.12 13.32 11.41
C ALA A 143 -5.45 12.03 10.93
N ALA A 144 -4.90 12.02 9.71
CA ALA A 144 -4.22 10.85 9.17
C ALA A 144 -2.94 10.53 9.96
N MET A 145 -2.15 11.54 10.32
CA MET A 145 -0.95 11.34 11.12
C MET A 145 -1.23 10.82 12.52
N ARG A 146 -2.23 11.41 13.21
CA ARG A 146 -2.67 10.90 14.52
C ARG A 146 -3.14 9.45 14.43
N LEU A 147 -3.87 9.09 13.37
CA LEU A 147 -4.27 7.70 13.15
C LEU A 147 -3.05 6.78 12.99
N LEU A 148 -2.05 7.16 12.19
CA LEU A 148 -0.86 6.34 11.98
C LEU A 148 -0.05 6.16 13.27
N GLU A 149 0.06 7.20 14.09
CA GLU A 149 0.72 7.13 15.41
C GLU A 149 -0.07 6.24 16.38
N ASN A 150 -1.38 6.42 16.50
CA ASN A 150 -2.24 5.59 17.33
C ASN A 150 -2.21 4.12 16.87
N TRP A 151 -2.19 3.89 15.55
CA TRP A 151 -2.08 2.55 14.99
C TRP A 151 -0.74 1.89 15.32
N ARG A 152 0.36 2.66 15.31
CA ARG A 152 1.67 2.18 15.75
C ARG A 152 1.64 1.70 17.19
N GLU A 153 1.11 2.52 18.09
CA GLU A 153 0.99 2.17 19.51
C GLU A 153 0.08 0.96 19.72
N ALA A 154 -1.11 0.95 19.09
CA ALA A 154 -2.05 -0.16 19.17
C ALA A 154 -1.46 -1.47 18.63
N TYR A 155 -0.69 -1.43 17.53
CA TYR A 155 -0.03 -2.60 16.98
C TYR A 155 0.95 -3.23 17.98
N HIS A 156 1.82 -2.42 18.59
CA HIS A 156 2.81 -2.92 19.54
C HIS A 156 2.15 -3.45 20.81
N ARG A 157 1.16 -2.74 21.35
CA ARG A 157 0.36 -3.22 22.49
C ARG A 157 -0.35 -4.53 22.20
N ALA A 158 -1.07 -4.63 21.08
CA ALA A 158 -1.76 -5.87 20.71
C ALA A 158 -0.80 -7.05 20.51
N ARG A 159 0.41 -6.78 20.02
CA ARG A 159 1.46 -7.78 19.86
C ARG A 159 2.00 -8.25 21.21
N GLU A 160 2.26 -7.34 22.13
CA GLU A 160 2.80 -7.63 23.46
C GLU A 160 1.76 -8.29 24.38
N GLU A 161 0.57 -7.69 24.49
CA GLU A 161 -0.47 -8.09 25.43
C GLU A 161 -1.24 -9.34 24.95
N ALA A 162 -1.47 -9.48 23.64
CA ALA A 162 -2.38 -10.49 23.09
C ALA A 162 -1.75 -11.40 22.01
N GLY A 163 -0.45 -11.21 21.70
CA GLY A 163 0.23 -11.98 20.65
C GLY A 163 -0.32 -11.74 19.24
N ILE A 164 -1.08 -10.66 19.03
CA ILE A 164 -1.71 -10.34 17.74
C ILE A 164 -0.65 -9.72 16.82
N GLY A 165 -0.04 -10.54 15.97
CA GLY A 165 1.00 -10.10 15.03
C GLY A 165 0.49 -9.50 13.72
N THR A 166 -0.83 -9.33 13.55
CA THR A 166 -1.43 -8.80 12.31
C THR A 166 -1.72 -7.31 12.46
N ASP A 167 -1.19 -6.53 11.53
CA ASP A 167 -1.27 -5.07 11.47
C ASP A 167 -2.67 -4.55 11.10
N GLN A 168 -3.38 -5.26 10.23
CA GLN A 168 -4.71 -4.81 9.75
C GLN A 168 -5.82 -4.90 10.81
N ALA A 169 -5.69 -5.76 11.82
CA ALA A 169 -6.69 -5.91 12.88
C ALA A 169 -6.73 -4.65 13.75
N THR A 170 -5.56 -4.19 14.21
CA THR A 170 -5.44 -2.95 14.98
C THR A 170 -5.73 -1.73 14.13
N LEU A 171 -5.33 -1.72 12.85
CA LEU A 171 -5.68 -0.63 11.92
C LEU A 171 -7.19 -0.45 11.81
N ARG A 172 -7.94 -1.55 11.68
CA ARG A 172 -9.40 -1.50 11.60
C ARG A 172 -10.02 -0.88 12.85
N GLU A 173 -9.53 -1.26 14.02
CA GLU A 173 -10.03 -0.72 15.30
C GLU A 173 -9.72 0.77 15.43
N GLN A 174 -8.50 1.20 15.07
CA GLN A 174 -8.14 2.61 15.07
C GLN A 174 -8.96 3.44 14.07
N LEU A 175 -9.24 2.90 12.88
CA LEU A 175 -10.13 3.55 11.91
C LEU A 175 -11.57 3.68 12.43
N TRP A 176 -12.06 2.67 13.15
CA TRP A 176 -13.40 2.70 13.74
C TRP A 176 -13.52 3.69 14.91
N GLN A 177 -12.44 3.83 15.70
CA GLN A 177 -12.39 4.74 16.84
C GLN A 177 -12.09 6.20 16.45
N ALA A 178 -11.55 6.44 15.25
CA ALA A 178 -11.23 7.78 14.77
C ALA A 178 -12.50 8.64 14.61
N GLN A 179 -12.54 9.78 15.29
CA GLN A 179 -13.73 10.66 15.30
C GLN A 179 -13.76 11.68 14.16
N ASP A 180 -12.60 12.12 13.68
CA ASP A 180 -12.47 13.24 12.74
C ASP A 180 -11.70 12.90 11.45
N LEU A 181 -11.44 11.61 11.20
CA LEU A 181 -10.78 11.16 9.98
C LEU A 181 -11.76 11.10 8.80
N LYS A 182 -11.45 11.82 7.72
CA LYS A 182 -12.12 11.66 6.42
C LYS A 182 -11.43 10.55 5.62
N LEU A 183 -11.92 9.33 5.78
CA LEU A 183 -11.45 8.17 5.02
C LEU A 183 -12.20 8.02 3.68
N TYR A 184 -11.45 7.86 2.59
CA TYR A 184 -11.99 7.40 1.31
C TYR A 184 -11.69 5.91 1.07
N ILE A 185 -12.68 5.15 0.63
CA ILE A 185 -12.49 3.75 0.25
C ILE A 185 -12.18 3.68 -1.25
N LEU A 186 -10.93 3.34 -1.56
CA LEU A 186 -10.46 3.16 -2.93
C LEU A 186 -11.17 1.97 -3.60
N PRO A 187 -11.47 2.07 -4.90
CA PRO A 187 -11.88 0.92 -5.70
C PRO A 187 -10.87 -0.25 -5.59
N PRO A 188 -11.31 -1.52 -5.66
CA PRO A 188 -10.43 -2.68 -5.56
C PRO A 188 -9.25 -2.70 -6.54
N GLN A 189 -9.33 -1.96 -7.64
CA GLN A 189 -8.30 -1.83 -8.67
C GLN A 189 -7.03 -1.12 -8.18
N TRP A 190 -7.15 -0.28 -7.15
CA TRP A 190 -6.00 0.40 -6.52
C TRP A 190 -5.24 -0.50 -5.54
N ASN A 191 -5.75 -1.70 -5.26
CA ASN A 191 -5.06 -2.71 -4.46
C ASN A 191 -5.57 -4.10 -4.85
N LYS A 192 -5.36 -4.49 -6.11
CA LYS A 192 -5.93 -5.71 -6.68
C LYS A 192 -5.20 -6.94 -6.14
N ARG A 193 -5.86 -7.62 -5.21
CA ARG A 193 -5.34 -8.83 -4.52
C ARG A 193 -5.70 -10.15 -5.17
N MET A 194 -6.79 -10.17 -5.93
CA MET A 194 -7.37 -11.40 -6.50
C MET A 194 -7.90 -11.12 -7.90
N PHE A 195 -7.76 -12.12 -8.76
CA PHE A 195 -8.36 -12.15 -10.08
C PHE A 195 -9.32 -13.33 -10.13
N GLU A 196 -10.56 -13.07 -10.53
CA GLU A 196 -11.49 -14.13 -10.88
C GLU A 196 -11.14 -14.70 -12.26
N ALA A 197 -11.52 -15.95 -12.51
CA ALA A 197 -11.23 -16.59 -13.81
C ALA A 197 -11.90 -15.84 -14.97
N SER A 198 -13.10 -15.29 -14.73
CA SER A 198 -13.80 -14.38 -15.66
C SER A 198 -12.90 -13.22 -16.06
N GLU A 199 -12.26 -12.52 -15.12
CA GLU A 199 -11.37 -11.39 -15.39
C GLU A 199 -10.16 -11.71 -16.27
N LEU A 200 -9.77 -12.99 -16.37
CA LEU A 200 -8.68 -13.44 -17.23
C LEU A 200 -9.13 -13.76 -18.66
N ILE A 201 -10.44 -13.98 -18.85
CA ILE A 201 -11.07 -14.32 -20.14
C ILE A 201 -11.78 -13.08 -20.71
N TYR A 202 -12.69 -12.51 -19.94
CA TYR A 202 -13.48 -11.32 -20.24
C TYR A 202 -14.08 -10.73 -18.96
N SER A 203 -13.96 -9.41 -18.78
CA SER A 203 -14.65 -8.69 -17.71
C SER A 203 -14.86 -7.23 -18.07
N ASP A 204 -16.04 -6.71 -17.74
CA ASP A 204 -16.37 -5.27 -17.82
C ASP A 204 -15.91 -4.50 -16.56
N GLN A 205 -15.31 -5.19 -15.58
CA GLN A 205 -14.72 -4.53 -14.42
C GLN A 205 -13.56 -3.63 -14.86
N PRO A 206 -13.38 -2.47 -14.20
CA PRO A 206 -12.21 -1.63 -14.45
C PRO A 206 -10.92 -2.42 -14.24
N ARG A 207 -9.94 -2.16 -15.13
CA ARG A 207 -8.64 -2.84 -15.07
C ARG A 207 -7.87 -2.44 -13.80
N PRO A 208 -6.96 -3.31 -13.32
CA PRO A 208 -6.17 -2.99 -12.14
C PRO A 208 -5.19 -1.84 -12.39
N ILE A 209 -5.07 -0.94 -11.42
CA ILE A 209 -4.10 0.15 -11.41
C ILE A 209 -2.86 -0.29 -10.62
N ILE A 210 -3.05 -0.87 -9.43
CA ILE A 210 -1.99 -1.48 -8.63
C ILE A 210 -2.35 -2.93 -8.36
N VAL A 211 -1.47 -3.84 -8.75
CA VAL A 211 -1.60 -5.26 -8.45
C VAL A 211 -0.74 -5.59 -7.24
N HIS A 212 -1.36 -6.26 -6.27
CA HIS A 212 -0.72 -6.67 -5.03
C HIS A 212 -1.02 -8.17 -4.85
N VAL A 213 -0.22 -9.07 -5.43
CA VAL A 213 -0.51 -10.52 -5.40
C VAL A 213 0.62 -11.33 -4.77
N LEU A 214 0.27 -12.47 -4.18
CA LEU A 214 1.22 -13.34 -3.47
C LEU A 214 2.43 -13.75 -4.33
N GLY A 215 2.25 -13.87 -5.65
CA GLY A 215 3.32 -14.21 -6.58
C GLY A 215 4.41 -13.14 -6.74
N LEU A 216 4.19 -11.93 -6.26
CA LEU A 216 5.18 -10.85 -6.28
C LEU A 216 6.10 -10.83 -5.06
N ARG A 217 5.76 -11.60 -4.02
CA ARG A 217 6.59 -11.72 -2.82
C ARG A 217 7.98 -12.25 -3.15
N PRO A 218 8.99 -11.91 -2.31
CA PRO A 218 10.30 -12.54 -2.40
C PRO A 218 10.16 -14.07 -2.42
N PRO A 219 10.61 -14.73 -3.50
CA PRO A 219 10.41 -16.15 -3.69
C PRO A 219 11.37 -16.92 -2.80
N LYS A 220 10.84 -17.94 -2.11
CA LYS A 220 11.60 -18.89 -1.31
C LYS A 220 12.06 -20.11 -2.10
N THR A 221 11.45 -20.36 -3.27
CA THR A 221 11.73 -21.53 -4.11
C THR A 221 11.94 -21.16 -5.58
N ALA A 222 12.59 -22.06 -6.33
CA ALA A 222 12.80 -21.88 -7.77
C ALA A 222 11.46 -21.79 -8.54
N TRP A 223 10.46 -22.58 -8.16
CA TRP A 223 9.12 -22.50 -8.72
C TRP A 223 8.47 -21.12 -8.51
N GLN A 224 8.57 -20.56 -7.30
CA GLN A 224 8.05 -19.21 -7.02
C GLN A 224 8.78 -18.14 -7.85
N ARG A 225 10.08 -18.29 -8.13
CA ARG A 225 10.81 -17.41 -9.05
C ARG A 225 10.24 -17.46 -10.47
N LEU A 226 9.94 -18.66 -10.98
CA LEU A 226 9.35 -18.86 -12.30
C LEU A 226 7.94 -18.24 -12.39
N VAL A 227 7.08 -18.52 -11.41
CA VAL A 227 5.71 -17.95 -11.35
C VAL A 227 5.75 -16.42 -11.30
N ARG A 228 6.63 -15.84 -10.48
CA ARG A 228 6.84 -14.39 -10.42
C ARG A 228 7.29 -13.83 -11.76
N GLY A 229 8.24 -14.50 -12.43
CA GLY A 229 8.72 -14.14 -13.76
C GLY A 229 7.60 -14.16 -14.81
N ALA A 230 6.72 -15.16 -14.75
CA ALA A 230 5.55 -15.24 -15.62
C ALA A 230 4.55 -14.11 -15.35
N ILE A 231 4.22 -13.84 -14.08
CA ILE A 231 3.32 -12.73 -13.69
C ILE A 231 3.89 -11.40 -14.17
N THR A 232 5.16 -11.11 -13.85
CA THR A 232 5.80 -9.83 -14.21
C THR A 232 5.99 -9.62 -15.72
N ARG A 233 6.03 -10.68 -16.54
CA ARG A 233 6.17 -10.56 -18.01
C ARG A 233 4.84 -10.60 -18.75
N LEU A 234 3.96 -11.53 -18.38
CA LEU A 234 2.73 -11.84 -19.13
C LEU A 234 1.54 -11.01 -18.64
N ALA A 235 1.46 -10.76 -17.34
CA ALA A 235 0.33 -10.08 -16.75
C ALA A 235 0.26 -8.57 -17.09
N PRO A 236 1.37 -7.81 -17.19
CA PRO A 236 1.31 -6.41 -17.58
C PRO A 236 0.68 -6.19 -18.96
N ARG A 237 0.89 -7.10 -19.92
CA ARG A 237 0.37 -6.89 -21.28
C ARG A 237 -1.15 -7.02 -21.38
N ARG A 238 -1.75 -7.93 -20.60
CA ARG A 238 -3.21 -8.14 -20.60
C ARG A 238 -3.95 -7.23 -19.64
N TRP A 239 -3.30 -6.77 -18.57
CA TRP A 239 -3.91 -5.96 -17.53
C TRP A 239 -3.70 -4.45 -17.70
N ARG A 240 -2.77 -4.01 -18.57
CA ARG A 240 -2.55 -2.58 -18.88
C ARG A 240 -3.79 -1.93 -19.45
N HIS A 241 -4.05 -0.69 -19.06
CA HIS A 241 -5.11 0.13 -19.65
C HIS A 241 -4.81 0.45 -21.12
N ARG A 242 -5.87 0.57 -21.94
CA ARG A 242 -5.79 1.09 -23.31
C ARG A 242 -6.50 2.45 -23.31
N GLY A 243 -5.73 3.53 -23.29
CA GLY A 243 -6.25 4.90 -23.24
C GLY A 243 -6.08 5.59 -21.88
N PRO A 244 -6.32 6.91 -21.82
CA PRO A 244 -6.20 7.70 -20.60
C PRO A 244 -7.24 7.28 -19.56
N LEU A 245 -6.86 7.38 -18.27
CA LEU A 245 -7.76 7.26 -17.13
C LEU A 245 -8.15 8.66 -16.70
N GLY A 246 -9.44 9.00 -16.80
CA GLY A 246 -9.91 10.34 -16.45
C GLY A 246 -11.33 10.59 -16.94
N PRO A 247 -11.94 11.73 -16.57
CA PRO A 247 -13.21 12.15 -17.15
C PRO A 247 -13.07 12.25 -18.68
N ASP A 248 -14.17 11.97 -19.37
CA ASP A 248 -14.27 12.22 -20.81
C ASP A 248 -14.10 13.73 -21.05
N GLU A 249 -13.25 14.14 -21.99
CA GLU A 249 -13.00 15.56 -22.31
C GLU A 249 -14.18 16.22 -23.06
N ARG A 250 -15.38 15.62 -23.00
CA ARG A 250 -16.60 15.98 -23.73
C ARG A 250 -17.56 16.83 -22.92
#